data_AF-A0A852CL10-F1
#
_entry.id   AF-A0A852CL10-F1
#
_cell.length_a   1.000
_cell.length_b   1.000
_cell.length_c   1.000
_cell.angle_alpha   90.00
_cell.angle_beta   90.00
_cell.angle_gamma   90.00
#
_symmetry.space_group_name_H-M   'P 1'
#
loop_
_entity.id
_entity.type
_entity.pdbx_description
1 polymer ?
#
loop_
_entity_poly.entity_id
_entity_poly.type
_entity_poly.pdbx_seq_one_letter_code
_entity_poly.pdbx_strand_id
1 'polypeptide(L)'
;FNIKGDDLIVFLHIQKTGGTTFGRHLVRNIQLEQPCECRAGQKKCTCHRPGKRETWLFSRFSTGWSCGLHADWTELTNCVPSVVDNKKEVRLRPSR
;
A
#
# COMPACT_ATOMS: atom_id res chain seq x y z
N PHE A 1 3.77 11.64 -10.41
CA PHE A 1 3.12 10.41 -9.93
C PHE A 1 2.01 10.03 -10.91
N ASN A 2 2.17 8.88 -11.57
CA ASN A 2 1.18 8.31 -12.48
C ASN A 2 0.50 7.11 -11.80
N ILE A 3 -0.70 7.32 -11.26
CA ILE A 3 -1.45 6.27 -10.55
C ILE A 3 -1.86 5.10 -11.46
N LYS A 4 -2.03 5.32 -12.77
CA LYS A 4 -2.40 4.29 -13.75
C LYS A 4 -1.19 3.48 -14.25
N GLY A 5 0.02 4.06 -14.12
CA GLY A 5 1.30 3.43 -14.44
C GLY A 5 1.77 2.43 -13.38
N ASP A 6 3.09 2.34 -13.19
CA ASP A 6 3.73 1.44 -12.21
C ASP A 6 4.23 2.16 -10.94
N ASP A 7 4.04 3.48 -10.84
CA ASP A 7 4.48 4.28 -9.68
C ASP A 7 3.87 3.76 -8.38
N LEU A 8 4.70 3.55 -7.36
CA LEU A 8 4.30 3.10 -6.02
C LEU A 8 4.76 4.12 -4.98
N ILE A 9 3.84 4.64 -4.17
CA ILE A 9 4.20 5.43 -2.99
C ILE A 9 4.46 4.49 -1.83
N VAL A 10 5.61 4.62 -1.16
CA VAL A 10 5.95 3.90 0.06
C VAL A 10 5.95 4.87 1.24
N PHE A 11 5.07 4.66 2.22
CA PHE A 11 5.01 5.48 3.42
C PHE A 11 5.78 4.82 4.57
N LEU A 12 6.98 5.33 4.84
CA LEU A 12 7.79 4.99 6.01
C LEU A 12 7.21 5.67 7.25
N HIS A 13 6.67 4.87 8.18
CA HIS A 13 5.99 5.37 9.38
C HIS A 13 6.86 5.28 10.64
N ILE A 14 7.57 6.37 10.94
CA ILE A 14 8.35 6.53 12.17
C ILE A 14 7.42 6.71 13.37
N GLN A 15 7.69 6.02 14.48
CA GLN A 15 6.86 6.09 15.68
C GLN A 15 6.71 7.54 16.18
N LYS A 16 5.51 7.86 16.70
CA LYS A 16 5.18 9.14 17.37
C LYS A 16 5.30 10.40 16.51
N THR A 17 5.39 10.26 15.20
CA THR A 17 5.43 11.39 14.24
C THR A 17 4.05 11.80 13.69
N GLY A 18 2.96 11.40 14.34
CA GLY A 18 1.60 11.63 13.80
C GLY A 18 1.26 10.78 12.56
N GLY A 19 2.09 9.80 12.21
CA GLY A 19 1.89 8.97 11.02
C GLY A 19 0.61 8.13 11.00
N THR A 20 -0.06 7.93 12.14
CA THR A 20 -1.42 7.36 12.16
C THR A 20 -2.45 8.30 11.54
N THR A 21 -2.37 9.59 11.80
CA THR A 21 -3.26 10.60 11.20
C THR A 21 -2.92 10.77 9.73
N PHE A 22 -1.64 10.97 9.42
CA PHE A 22 -1.18 11.12 8.04
C PHE A 22 -1.51 9.90 7.17
N GLY A 23 -1.22 8.69 7.65
CA GLY A 23 -1.56 7.46 6.94
C GLY A 23 -3.07 7.30 6.71
N ARG A 24 -3.92 7.78 7.63
CA ARG A 24 -5.37 7.74 7.44
C ARG A 24 -5.81 8.70 6.33
N HIS A 25 -5.18 9.88 6.23
CA HIS A 25 -5.43 10.80 5.12
C HIS A 25 -5.04 10.19 3.77
N LEU A 26 -3.92 9.45 3.69
CA LEU A 26 -3.50 8.80 2.44
C LEU A 26 -4.54 7.83 1.88
N VAL A 27 -5.28 7.12 2.75
CA VAL A 27 -6.26 6.12 2.32
C VAL A 27 -7.71 6.62 2.26
N ARG A 28 -8.03 7.80 2.83
CA ARG A 28 -9.41 8.31 2.91
C ARG A 28 -9.62 9.71 2.34
N ASN A 29 -8.58 10.53 2.22
CA ASN A 29 -8.72 11.96 1.96
C ASN A 29 -7.97 12.44 0.70
N ILE A 30 -7.47 11.52 -0.14
CA ILE A 30 -6.95 11.87 -1.46
C ILE A 30 -8.09 11.79 -2.47
N GLN A 31 -8.23 12.83 -3.30
CA GLN A 31 -9.18 12.83 -4.42
C GLN A 31 -8.61 11.96 -5.55
N LEU A 32 -9.24 10.80 -5.77
CA LEU A 32 -8.82 9.80 -6.75
C LEU A 32 -10.00 9.43 -7.65
N GLU A 33 -9.71 9.10 -8.92
CA GLU A 33 -10.68 8.52 -9.84
C GLU A 33 -11.28 7.22 -9.29
N GLN A 34 -10.44 6.39 -8.67
CA GLN A 34 -10.86 5.21 -7.91
C GLN A 34 -10.37 5.33 -6.45
N PRO A 35 -11.26 5.61 -5.48
CA PRO A 35 -10.90 5.70 -4.07
C PRO A 35 -10.46 4.35 -3.48
N CYS A 36 -9.73 4.38 -2.35
CA CYS A 36 -9.46 3.15 -1.60
C CYS A 36 -10.73 2.61 -0.94
N GLU A 37 -10.88 1.28 -0.94
CA GLU A 37 -11.99 0.61 -0.27
C GLU A 37 -11.61 0.31 1.19
N CYS A 38 -12.19 1.06 2.13
CA CYS A 38 -12.00 0.85 3.57
C CYS A 38 -13.27 0.27 4.20
N ARG A 39 -13.25 -1.00 4.63
CA ARG A 39 -14.39 -1.61 5.34
C ARG A 39 -14.39 -1.24 6.83
N ALA A 40 -15.56 -0.97 7.39
CA ALA A 40 -15.70 -0.74 8.82
C ALA A 40 -15.20 -1.97 9.62
N GLY A 41 -14.52 -1.73 10.74
CA GLY A 41 -13.88 -2.78 11.56
C GLY A 41 -12.53 -3.29 11.02
N GLN A 42 -12.20 -3.06 9.74
CA GLN A 42 -10.89 -3.42 9.18
C GLN A 42 -9.90 -2.26 9.32
N LYS A 43 -8.70 -2.56 9.83
CA LYS A 43 -7.62 -1.56 9.90
C LYS A 43 -6.99 -1.30 8.52
N LYS A 44 -7.04 -2.28 7.61
CA LYS A 44 -6.44 -2.23 6.28
C LYS A 44 -7.51 -1.89 5.24
N CYS A 45 -7.18 -0.96 4.34
CA CYS A 45 -7.96 -0.58 3.17
C CYS A 45 -7.34 -1.18 1.90
N THR A 46 -8.14 -1.34 0.87
CA THR A 46 -7.72 -1.81 -0.45
C THR A 46 -7.51 -0.60 -1.37
N CYS A 47 -6.27 -0.23 -1.64
CA CYS A 47 -5.91 0.94 -2.46
C CYS A 47 -5.42 0.52 -3.84
N HIS A 48 -6.34 0.13 -4.71
CA HIS A 48 -5.99 -0.33 -6.06
C HIS A 48 -5.88 0.80 -7.07
N ARG A 49 -5.09 0.57 -8.12
CA ARG A 49 -5.03 1.44 -9.29
C ARG A 49 -6.37 1.40 -10.04
N PRO A 50 -6.78 2.49 -10.71
CA PRO A 50 -7.96 2.48 -11.56
C PRO A 50 -7.92 1.34 -12.59
N GLY A 51 -8.91 0.46 -12.58
CA GLY A 51 -9.04 -0.64 -13.55
C GLY A 51 -8.04 -1.80 -13.40
N LYS A 52 -7.18 -1.79 -12.38
CA LYS A 52 -6.26 -2.91 -12.07
C LYS A 52 -6.44 -3.33 -10.61
N ARG A 53 -6.02 -4.55 -10.27
CA ARG A 53 -6.03 -5.00 -8.86
C ARG A 53 -4.74 -4.65 -8.13
N GLU A 54 -3.80 -3.94 -8.75
CA GLU A 54 -2.49 -3.59 -8.17
C GLU A 54 -2.58 -2.44 -7.18
N THR A 55 -1.80 -2.48 -6.11
CA THR A 55 -1.75 -1.37 -5.14
C THR A 55 -0.83 -0.27 -5.65
N TRP A 56 -1.24 0.98 -5.47
CA TRP A 56 -0.40 2.16 -5.74
C TRP A 56 0.21 2.75 -4.46
N LEU A 57 -0.22 2.25 -3.30
CA LEU A 57 0.25 2.68 -1.98
C LEU A 57 0.75 1.49 -1.16
N PHE A 58 1.98 1.58 -0.67
CA PHE A 58 2.57 0.70 0.33
C PHE A 58 2.62 1.43 1.68
N SER A 59 1.82 0.97 2.63
CA SER A 59 1.69 1.58 3.95
C SER A 59 1.03 0.61 4.93
N ARG A 60 1.10 0.94 6.23
CA ARG A 60 0.34 0.23 7.27
C ARG A 60 -1.14 0.08 6.93
N PHE A 61 -1.79 1.10 6.38
CA PHE A 61 -3.23 1.08 6.13
C PHE A 61 -3.62 0.58 4.74
N SER A 62 -2.67 0.26 3.85
CA SER A 62 -2.95 -0.33 2.55
C SER A 62 -2.44 -1.77 2.45
N THR A 63 -1.15 -1.99 2.68
CA THR A 63 -0.49 -3.30 2.59
C THR A 63 -0.31 -3.97 3.95
N GLY A 64 -0.41 -3.21 5.04
CA GLY A 64 -0.13 -3.71 6.38
C GLY A 64 1.36 -3.64 6.70
N TRP A 65 1.80 -4.48 7.64
CA TRP A 65 3.20 -4.60 8.05
C TRP A 65 3.92 -5.69 7.26
N SER A 66 3.81 -5.66 5.93
CA SER A 66 4.36 -6.73 5.07
C SER A 66 5.89 -6.84 5.11
N CYS A 67 6.59 -5.80 5.55
CA CYS A 67 8.05 -5.76 5.66
C CYS A 67 8.54 -5.56 7.11
N GLY A 68 7.69 -5.85 8.10
CA GLY A 68 8.01 -5.61 9.52
C GLY A 68 7.14 -4.53 10.17
N LEU A 69 6.97 -4.61 11.48
CA LEU A 69 6.23 -3.64 12.28
C LEU A 69 7.08 -2.37 12.46
N HIS A 70 6.61 -1.25 11.92
CA HIS A 70 7.37 0.01 11.86
C HIS A 70 8.69 -0.10 11.10
N ALA A 71 8.65 -0.82 9.96
CA ALA A 71 9.82 -1.03 9.12
C ALA A 71 10.55 0.28 8.79
N ASP A 72 11.87 0.30 9.02
CA ASP A 72 12.71 1.46 8.75
C ASP A 72 13.11 1.56 7.27
N TRP A 73 13.97 2.53 6.94
CA TRP A 73 14.40 2.74 5.57
C TRP A 73 15.15 1.52 5.01
N THR A 74 16.05 0.93 5.80
CA THR A 74 16.85 -0.23 5.43
C THR A 74 15.97 -1.45 5.18
N GLU A 75 15.00 -1.70 6.05
CA GLU A 75 14.06 -2.82 5.89
C GLU A 75 13.17 -2.62 4.66
N LEU A 76 12.64 -1.42 4.46
CA LEU A 76 11.74 -1.14 3.34
C LEU A 76 12.43 -1.23 1.98
N THR A 77 13.63 -0.67 1.81
CA THR A 77 14.35 -0.73 0.53
C THR A 77 14.73 -2.16 0.15
N ASN A 78 15.01 -3.02 1.14
CA ASN A 78 15.39 -4.40 0.91
C ASN A 78 14.19 -5.35 0.72
N CYS A 79 13.00 -5.00 1.22
CA CYS A 79 11.83 -5.88 1.21
C CYS A 79 10.74 -5.50 0.20
N VAL A 80 10.44 -4.21 0.03
CA VAL A 80 9.27 -3.75 -0.73
C VAL A 80 9.28 -4.24 -2.20
N PRO A 81 10.39 -4.17 -2.96
CA PRO A 81 10.42 -4.65 -4.34
C PRO A 81 9.98 -6.12 -4.43
N SER A 82 10.57 -6.99 -3.61
CA SER A 82 10.23 -8.41 -3.56
C SER A 82 8.76 -8.66 -3.22
N VAL A 83 8.19 -7.94 -2.25
CA VAL A 83 6.77 -8.11 -1.87
C VAL A 83 5.81 -7.69 -2.98
N VAL A 84 6.14 -6.64 -3.73
CA VAL A 84 5.31 -6.14 -4.82
C VAL A 84 5.37 -7.09 -6.01
N ASP A 85 6.56 -7.57 -6.36
CA ASP A 85 6.77 -8.50 -7.48
C ASP A 85 6.15 -9.87 -7.20
N ASN A 86 6.34 -10.42 -6.00
CA ASN A 86 5.68 -11.67 -5.59
C ASN A 86 4.15 -11.58 -5.71
N LYS A 87 3.56 -10.42 -5.37
CA LYS A 87 2.12 -10.20 -5.53
C LYS A 87 1.68 -10.08 -6.99
N LYS A 88 2.54 -9.58 -7.88
CA LYS A 88 2.30 -9.60 -9.33
C LYS A 88 2.35 -11.04 -9.86
N GLU A 89 3.35 -11.82 -9.47
CA GLU A 89 3.48 -13.23 -9.89
C GLU A 89 2.33 -14.13 -9.44
N VAL A 90 1.92 -14.04 -8.16
CA VAL A 90 0.80 -14.83 -7.64
C VAL A 90 -0.49 -14.58 -8.43
N ARG A 91 -0.66 -13.40 -9.04
CA ARG A 91 -1.84 -13.07 -9.86
C ARG A 91 -1.76 -13.60 -11.28
N LEU A 92 -0.55 -13.75 -11.81
CA LEU A 92 -0.32 -14.30 -13.13
C LEU A 92 -0.49 -15.83 -13.16
N ARG A 93 -0.47 -16.48 -11.99
CA ARG A 93 -0.76 -17.92 -11.89
C ARG A 93 -2.26 -18.15 -12.14
N PRO A 94 -2.64 -18.96 -13.15
CA PRO A 94 -4.04 -19.33 -13.35
C PRO A 94 -4.57 -20.03 -12.10
N SER A 95 -5.79 -19.68 -11.70
CA SER A 95 -6.48 -20.38 -10.60
C SER A 95 -6.71 -21.82 -11.06
N ARG A 96 -6.14 -22.76 -10.30
CA ARG A 96 -6.24 -24.19 -10.58
C ARG A 96 -7.65 -24.70 -10.37
#